data_AF-A0A0F9NZS4-F1
#
_entry.id   AF-A0A0F9NZS4-F1
#
_cell.length_a   1.000
_cell.length_b   1.000
_cell.length_c   1.000
_cell.angle_alpha   90.00
_cell.angle_beta   90.00
_cell.angle_gamma   90.00
#
_symmetry.space_group_name_H-M   'P 1'
#
loop_
_entity.id
_entity.type
_entity.pdbx_description
1 polymer ?
#
loop_
_entity_poly.entity_id
_entity_poly.type
_entity_poly.pdbx_seq_one_letter_code
_entity_poly.pdbx_strand_id
1 'polypeptide(L)'
;MARTRMENGVEIELTAAEEAARDAEEEAWLAGTLSRAWKKVRDIRDDLLALSDWTQLLDVPLKTTELGKWKAYRQKLRNLPQDFTDPKDVVWFASPSGHLPPEAKE
;
A
#
# COMPACT_ATOMS: atom_id res chain seq x y z
N MET A 1 17.17 -1.47 27.11
CA MET A 1 17.38 -0.46 28.17
C MET A 1 16.01 0.11 28.48
N ALA A 2 15.67 0.30 29.75
CA ALA A 2 14.38 0.89 30.13
C ALA A 2 14.27 2.31 29.58
N ARG A 3 13.10 2.69 29.06
CA ARG A 3 12.88 4.08 28.58
C ARG A 3 12.76 4.99 29.81
N THR A 4 13.26 6.22 29.72
CA THR A 4 13.19 7.20 30.83
C THR A 4 12.20 8.32 30.52
N ARG A 5 11.57 8.85 31.58
CA ARG A 5 10.81 10.11 31.53
C ARG A 5 11.49 11.16 32.41
N MET A 6 11.28 12.44 32.09
CA MET A 6 11.72 13.55 32.92
C MET A 6 10.59 14.00 33.85
N GLU A 7 10.86 14.03 35.16
CA GLU A 7 9.93 14.53 36.17
C GLU A 7 10.68 15.52 37.09
N ASN A 8 10.25 16.79 37.07
CA ASN A 8 10.90 17.87 37.83
C ASN A 8 12.43 18.00 37.60
N GLY A 9 12.92 17.66 36.40
CA GLY A 9 14.35 17.73 36.06
C GLY A 9 15.17 16.51 36.48
N VAL A 10 14.54 15.45 36.99
CA VAL A 10 15.16 14.15 37.28
C VAL A 10 14.69 13.13 36.26
N GLU A 11 15.62 12.33 35.72
CA GLU A 11 15.29 11.17 34.88
C GLU A 11 14.81 10.02 35.77
N ILE A 12 13.62 9.51 35.47
CA ILE A 12 13.01 8.38 36.15
C ILE A 12 12.75 7.29 35.11
N GLU A 13 13.16 6.06 35.41
CA GLU A 13 12.84 4.90 34.58
C GLU A 13 11.31 4.68 34.55
N LEU A 14 10.77 4.40 33.37
CA LEU A 14 9.37 4.04 33.25
C LEU A 14 9.08 2.75 34.03
N THR A 15 7.93 2.72 34.70
CA THR A 15 7.42 1.49 35.29
C THR A 15 7.00 0.51 34.19
N ALA A 16 6.89 -0.78 34.51
CA ALA A 16 6.43 -1.79 33.55
C ALA A 16 5.06 -1.46 32.92
N ALA A 17 4.16 -0.82 33.69
CA ALA A 17 2.86 -0.39 33.18
C ALA A 17 2.97 0.76 32.16
N GLU A 18 3.93 1.68 32.35
CA GLU A 18 4.14 2.82 31.47
C GLU A 18 4.94 2.44 30.22
N GLU A 19 5.88 1.50 30.35
CA GLU A 19 6.53 0.89 29.19
C GLU A 19 5.50 0.18 28.31
N ALA A 20 4.61 -0.64 28.90
CA ALA A 20 3.53 -1.29 28.16
C ALA A 20 2.59 -0.28 27.48
N ALA A 21 2.26 0.83 28.15
CA ALA A 21 1.46 1.90 27.54
C ALA A 21 2.19 2.57 26.38
N ARG A 22 3.51 2.75 26.47
CA ARG A 22 4.31 3.31 25.38
C ARG A 22 4.45 2.36 24.19
N ASP A 23 4.64 1.07 24.45
CA ASP A 23 4.67 0.07 23.39
C ASP A 23 3.33 0.00 22.66
N ALA A 24 2.21 0.05 23.39
CA ALA A 24 0.88 0.09 22.77
C ALA A 24 0.64 1.36 21.92
N GLU A 25 1.13 2.52 22.35
CA GLU A 25 1.05 3.76 21.57
C GLU A 25 1.93 3.69 20.30
N GLU A 26 3.13 3.15 20.42
CA GLU A 26 4.05 2.95 19.30
C GLU A 26 3.45 1.96 18.28
N GLU A 27 2.91 0.83 18.74
CA GLU A 27 2.18 -0.13 17.91
C GLU A 27 0.97 0.52 17.22
N ALA A 28 0.18 1.33 17.92
CA ALA A 28 -0.95 2.04 17.33
C ALA A 28 -0.51 3.05 16.26
N TRP A 29 0.59 3.77 16.50
CA TRP A 29 1.17 4.68 15.52
C TRP A 29 1.69 3.94 14.29
N LEU A 30 2.39 2.81 14.48
CA LEU A 30 2.88 1.94 13.41
C LEU A 30 1.72 1.35 12.59
N ALA A 31 0.69 0.84 13.25
CA ALA A 31 -0.53 0.33 12.60
C ALA A 31 -1.22 1.44 11.78
N GLY A 32 -1.30 2.66 12.32
CA GLY A 32 -1.81 3.82 11.59
C GLY A 32 -0.97 4.15 10.35
N THR A 33 0.36 4.09 10.46
CA THR A 33 1.29 4.31 9.35
C THR A 33 1.14 3.24 8.26
N LEU A 34 1.06 1.97 8.66
CA LEU A 34 0.83 0.85 7.75
C LEU A 34 -0.50 0.97 7.01
N SER A 35 -1.58 1.33 7.73
CA SER A 35 -2.91 1.55 7.14
C SER A 35 -2.92 2.66 6.09
N ARG A 36 -2.24 3.78 6.36
CA ARG A 36 -2.10 4.89 5.39
C ARG A 36 -1.32 4.47 4.14
N ALA A 37 -0.24 3.71 4.31
CA ALA A 37 0.55 3.22 3.18
C ALA A 37 -0.27 2.26 2.29
N TRP A 38 -1.02 1.33 2.89
CA TRP A 38 -1.95 0.46 2.15
C TRP A 38 -3.08 1.22 1.46
N LYS A 39 -3.56 2.32 2.07
CA LYS A 39 -4.53 3.20 1.40
C LYS A 39 -3.94 3.76 0.11
N LYS A 40 -2.71 4.29 0.16
CA LYS A 40 -2.02 4.82 -1.03
C LYS A 40 -1.92 3.80 -2.16
N VAL A 41 -1.51 2.57 -1.84
CA VAL A 41 -1.44 1.47 -2.82
C VAL A 41 -2.81 1.20 -3.46
N ARG A 42 -3.89 1.17 -2.66
CA ARG A 42 -5.25 0.96 -3.17
C ARG A 42 -5.73 2.11 -4.05
N ASP A 43 -5.43 3.35 -3.68
CA ASP A 43 -5.79 4.52 -4.48
C ASP A 43 -5.15 4.43 -5.89
N ILE A 44 -3.85 4.13 -5.97
CA ILE A 44 -3.15 3.95 -7.26
C ILE A 44 -3.71 2.76 -8.06
N ARG A 45 -3.98 1.64 -7.39
CA ARG A 45 -4.62 0.48 -8.02
C ARG A 45 -5.96 0.87 -8.65
N ASP A 46 -6.77 1.62 -7.92
CA ASP A 46 -8.11 2.01 -8.35
C ASP A 46 -8.04 2.99 -9.53
N ASP A 47 -7.08 3.91 -9.54
CA ASP A 47 -6.79 4.79 -10.69
C ASP A 47 -6.40 3.98 -11.94
N LEU A 48 -5.51 3.00 -11.80
CA LEU A 48 -5.09 2.15 -12.92
C LEU A 48 -6.23 1.24 -13.42
N LEU A 49 -7.11 0.80 -12.54
CA LEU A 49 -8.34 0.11 -12.90
C LEU A 49 -9.30 1.06 -13.64
N ALA A 50 -9.47 2.30 -13.19
CA ALA A 50 -10.30 3.28 -13.88
C ALA A 50 -9.76 3.60 -15.29
N LEU A 51 -8.46 3.84 -15.41
CA LEU A 51 -7.78 4.12 -16.69
C LEU A 51 -7.89 2.96 -17.70
N SER A 52 -8.03 1.72 -17.21
CA SER A 52 -8.16 0.54 -18.05
C SER A 52 -9.61 0.09 -18.26
N ASP A 53 -10.60 0.82 -17.75
CA ASP A 53 -11.99 0.35 -17.71
C ASP A 53 -12.64 0.25 -19.10
N TRP A 54 -12.29 1.16 -20.01
CA TRP A 54 -12.76 1.14 -21.41
C TRP A 54 -12.47 -0.18 -22.14
N THR A 55 -11.45 -0.92 -21.71
CA THR A 55 -11.05 -2.21 -22.29
C THR A 55 -11.97 -3.37 -21.91
N GLN A 56 -12.88 -3.16 -20.96
CA GLN A 56 -13.81 -4.17 -20.46
C GLN A 56 -15.17 -4.13 -21.16
N LEU A 57 -15.41 -3.10 -21.98
CA LEU A 57 -16.64 -2.97 -22.76
C LEU A 57 -16.66 -3.99 -23.89
N LEU A 58 -17.86 -4.53 -24.19
CA LEU A 58 -18.04 -5.54 -25.24
C LEU A 58 -17.78 -4.99 -26.65
N ASP A 59 -18.02 -3.70 -26.87
CA ASP A 59 -17.92 -3.02 -28.17
C ASP A 59 -16.52 -2.41 -28.42
N VAL A 60 -15.54 -2.74 -27.59
CA VAL A 60 -14.19 -2.20 -27.76
C VAL A 60 -13.51 -2.83 -28.99
N PRO A 61 -12.86 -2.04 -29.86
CA PRO A 61 -12.23 -2.55 -31.08
C PRO A 61 -10.87 -3.22 -30.82
N LEU A 62 -10.77 -4.03 -29.75
CA LEU A 62 -9.56 -4.78 -29.39
C LEU A 62 -9.66 -6.23 -29.85
N LYS A 63 -8.53 -6.80 -30.25
CA LYS A 63 -8.45 -8.23 -30.55
C LYS A 63 -8.59 -9.05 -29.27
N THR A 64 -9.07 -10.29 -29.38
CA THR A 64 -9.22 -11.22 -28.23
C THR A 64 -7.92 -11.36 -27.42
N THR A 65 -6.77 -11.35 -28.10
CA THR A 65 -5.45 -11.42 -27.44
C THR A 65 -5.15 -10.17 -26.60
N GLU A 66 -5.55 -8.98 -27.06
CA GLU A 66 -5.37 -7.71 -26.34
C GLU A 66 -6.33 -7.63 -25.14
N LEU A 67 -7.59 -8.05 -25.32
CA LEU A 67 -8.54 -8.21 -24.22
C LEU A 67 -8.01 -9.14 -23.13
N GLY A 68 -7.38 -10.26 -23.53
CA GLY A 68 -6.73 -11.19 -22.60
C GLY A 68 -5.62 -10.53 -21.78
N LYS A 69 -4.77 -9.72 -22.43
CA LYS A 69 -3.71 -8.96 -21.74
C LYS A 69 -4.29 -7.95 -20.73
N TRP A 70 -5.35 -7.24 -21.10
CA TRP A 70 -6.02 -6.29 -20.20
C TRP A 70 -6.70 -6.97 -19.02
N LYS A 71 -7.35 -8.11 -19.23
CA LYS A 71 -7.93 -8.93 -18.15
C LYS A 71 -6.84 -9.39 -17.18
N ALA A 72 -5.72 -9.92 -17.70
CA ALA A 72 -4.59 -10.34 -16.87
C ALA A 72 -3.96 -9.17 -16.10
N TYR A 73 -3.79 -8.01 -16.76
CA TYR A 73 -3.30 -6.79 -16.13
C TYR A 73 -4.19 -6.36 -14.95
N ARG A 74 -5.50 -6.25 -15.16
CA ARG A 74 -6.47 -5.87 -14.11
C ARG A 74 -6.53 -6.90 -12.98
N GLN A 75 -6.34 -8.19 -13.28
CA GLN A 75 -6.26 -9.21 -12.22
C GLN A 75 -5.02 -9.03 -11.36
N LYS A 76 -3.84 -8.83 -11.97
CA LYS A 76 -2.60 -8.57 -11.23
C LYS A 76 -2.73 -7.34 -10.33
N LEU A 77 -3.39 -6.28 -10.79
CA LEU A 77 -3.62 -5.08 -9.97
C LEU A 77 -4.44 -5.40 -8.72
N ARG A 78 -5.49 -6.22 -8.85
CA ARG A 78 -6.34 -6.62 -7.72
C ARG A 78 -5.62 -7.52 -6.72
N ASN A 79 -4.63 -8.28 -7.18
CA ASN A 79 -3.85 -9.16 -6.33
C ASN A 79 -2.78 -8.42 -5.51
N LEU A 80 -2.41 -7.19 -5.86
CA LEU A 80 -1.34 -6.43 -5.17
C LEU A 80 -1.50 -6.40 -3.63
N PRO A 81 -2.67 -6.16 -3.02
CA PRO A 81 -2.77 -6.17 -1.55
C PRO A 81 -2.66 -7.56 -0.91
N GLN A 82 -2.71 -8.63 -1.71
CA GLN A 82 -2.61 -10.02 -1.24
C GLN A 82 -1.22 -10.61 -1.50
N ASP A 83 -0.55 -10.15 -2.55
CA ASP A 83 0.78 -10.65 -2.96
C ASP A 83 1.92 -10.05 -2.13
N PHE A 84 1.67 -8.97 -1.38
CA PHE A 84 2.68 -8.23 -0.63
C PHE A 84 2.28 -8.07 0.85
N THR A 85 3.25 -8.24 1.75
CA THR A 85 3.07 -8.04 3.20
C THR A 85 3.35 -6.60 3.61
N ASP A 86 4.33 -5.95 2.98
CA ASP A 86 4.65 -4.53 3.17
C ASP A 86 4.21 -3.72 1.92
N PRO A 87 3.43 -2.63 2.08
CA PRO A 87 3.04 -1.78 0.97
C PRO A 87 4.22 -1.09 0.25
N LYS A 88 5.40 -1.00 0.87
CA LYS A 88 6.62 -0.46 0.25
C LYS A 88 7.26 -1.41 -0.75
N ASP A 89 7.00 -2.71 -0.62
CA ASP A 89 7.54 -3.74 -1.51
C ASP A 89 6.71 -3.89 -2.79
N VAL A 90 5.57 -3.19 -2.89
CA VAL A 90 4.66 -3.27 -4.02
C VAL A 90 5.36 -2.84 -5.31
N VAL A 91 5.53 -3.79 -6.23
CA VAL A 91 6.11 -3.54 -7.54
C VAL A 91 5.02 -3.29 -8.58
N TRP A 92 5.04 -2.12 -9.21
CA TRP A 92 4.13 -1.78 -10.29
C TRP A 92 4.63 -2.29 -11.64
N PHE A 93 3.70 -2.64 -12.52
CA PHE A 93 3.99 -3.16 -13.86
C PHE A 93 3.26 -2.33 -14.92
N ALA A 94 3.86 -2.27 -16.10
CA ALA A 94 3.28 -1.52 -17.20
C ALA A 94 1.97 -2.16 -17.68
N SER A 95 1.01 -1.31 -18.03
CA SER A 95 -0.19 -1.72 -18.77
C SER A 95 0.18 -2.28 -20.14
N PRO A 96 -0.75 -3.00 -20.81
CA PRO A 96 -0.55 -3.43 -22.20
C PRO A 96 -0.23 -2.29 -23.19
N SER A 97 -0.60 -1.05 -22.86
CA SER A 97 -0.26 0.15 -23.64
C SER A 97 1.05 0.83 -23.22
N GLY A 98 1.80 0.26 -22.26
CA GLY A 98 3.08 0.79 -21.79
C GLY A 98 2.97 1.88 -20.71
N HIS A 99 1.77 2.21 -20.24
CA HIS A 99 1.58 3.15 -19.13
C HIS A 99 2.00 2.52 -17.80
N LEU A 100 2.84 3.23 -17.04
CA LEU A 100 3.29 2.88 -15.69
C LEU A 100 2.89 4.03 -14.74
N PRO A 101 2.41 3.75 -13.51
CA PRO A 101 2.10 4.81 -12.56
C PRO A 101 3.32 5.69 -12.29
N PRO A 102 3.13 7.00 -12.07
CA PRO A 102 4.23 7.94 -11.86
C PRO A 102 5.12 7.56 -10.66
N GLU A 103 4.54 6.92 -9.64
CA GLU A 103 5.25 6.49 -8.42
C GLU A 103 6.19 5.29 -8.64
N ALA A 104 6.17 4.66 -9.81
CA ALA A 104 7.02 3.51 -10.13
C ALA A 104 8.26 3.88 -10.97
N LYS A 105 8.54 5.18 -11.12
CA LYS A 105 9.65 5.71 -11.92
C LYS A 105 10.80 6.29 -11.08
N GLU A 106 10.71 6.18 -9.76
CA GLU A 106 11.77 6.51 -8.80
C GLU A 106 12.36 5.24 -8.16
#